data_AF-A0A699RR29-F1
#
_entry.id   AF-A0A699RR29-F1
#
_cell.length_a   1.000
_cell.length_b   1.000
_cell.length_c   1.000
_cell.angle_alpha   90.00
_cell.angle_beta   90.00
_cell.angle_gamma   90.00
#
_symmetry.space_group_name_H-M   'P 1'
#
loop_
_entity.id
_entity.type
_entity.pdbx_description
1 polymer ?
#
loop_
_entity_poly.entity_id
_entity_poly.type
_entity_poly.pdbx_seq_one_letter_code
_entity_poly.pdbx_strand_id
1 'polypeptide(L)'
;YFKRLRLQNIEDMLLLLVQEKLSNLTVEERFAFNVSLRMFTRSIVIQRRVEELQLGVKSYQKRLNLTKPDTYRPDLKRREAYTAHSNLRGFIYQTRTRKTD
;
A
#
# COMPACT_ATOMS: atom_id res chain seq x y z
N TYR A 1 -15.83 -7.80 6.63
CA TYR A 1 -17.22 -7.85 6.14
C TYR A 1 -17.56 -6.52 5.46
N PHE A 2 -17.01 -6.22 4.28
CA PHE A 2 -17.29 -4.98 3.50
C PHE A 2 -16.99 -5.22 2.00
N LYS A 3 -17.38 -6.38 1.47
CA LYS A 3 -17.08 -6.78 0.09
C LYS A 3 -18.09 -6.17 -0.90
N ARG A 4 -17.94 -4.86 -1.19
CA ARG A 4 -18.66 -4.05 -2.20
C ARG A 4 -19.67 -3.06 -1.59
N LEU A 5 -19.17 -2.05 -0.87
CA LEU A 5 -19.95 -0.81 -0.80
C LEU A 5 -19.85 -0.14 -2.18
N ARG A 6 -21.00 -0.01 -2.86
CA ARG A 6 -21.08 0.62 -4.19
C ARG A 6 -20.79 2.12 -4.04
N LEU A 7 -20.20 2.74 -5.07
CA LEU A 7 -19.99 4.20 -5.11
C LEU A 7 -21.28 4.98 -4.80
N GLN A 8 -22.43 4.44 -5.24
CA GLN A 8 -23.76 4.96 -4.93
C GLN A 8 -23.99 5.14 -3.42
N ASN A 9 -23.56 4.19 -2.59
CA ASN A 9 -23.75 4.29 -1.14
C ASN A 9 -22.92 5.43 -0.52
N ILE A 10 -21.82 5.84 -1.17
CA ILE A 10 -21.00 6.98 -0.73
C ILE A 10 -21.67 8.29 -1.16
N GLU A 11 -22.19 8.35 -2.38
CA GLU A 11 -22.98 9.48 -2.86
C GLU A 11 -24.21 9.70 -1.99
N ASP A 12 -24.96 8.65 -1.66
CA ASP A 12 -26.15 8.72 -0.81
C ASP A 12 -25.81 9.21 0.61
N MET A 13 -24.67 8.77 1.17
CA MET A 13 -24.19 9.25 2.47
C MET A 13 -23.75 10.72 2.43
N LEU A 14 -23.11 11.17 1.36
CA LEU A 14 -22.77 12.59 1.17
C LEU A 14 -24.02 13.45 0.98
N LEU A 15 -25.01 12.93 0.26
CA LEU A 15 -26.29 13.60 0.02
C LEU A 15 -27.05 13.84 1.34
N LEU A 16 -27.06 12.87 2.25
CA LEU A 16 -27.65 13.01 3.58
C LEU A 16 -27.00 14.13 4.41
N LEU A 17 -25.70 14.34 4.22
CA LEU A 17 -24.93 15.39 4.88
C LEU A 17 -25.23 16.77 4.30
N VAL A 18 -25.23 16.90 2.97
CA VAL A 18 -25.49 18.16 2.25
C VAL A 18 -26.94 18.62 2.41
N GLN A 19 -27.88 17.69 2.48
CA GLN A 19 -29.30 18.00 2.64
C GLN A 19 -29.69 18.31 4.10
N GLU A 20 -28.73 18.31 5.04
CA GLU A 20 -28.97 18.47 6.49
C GLU A 20 -30.07 17.57 7.07
N LYS A 21 -30.41 16.48 6.38
CA LYS A 21 -31.46 15.53 6.78
C LYS A 21 -31.16 14.79 8.09
N LEU A 22 -29.94 14.95 8.59
CA LEU A 22 -29.50 14.52 9.92
C LEU A 22 -29.88 15.56 11.00
N SER A 23 -31.04 16.20 10.90
CA SER A 23 -31.59 17.15 11.89
C SER A 23 -31.72 16.55 13.29
N ASN A 24 -31.77 15.22 13.37
CA ASN A 24 -31.93 14.47 14.61
C ASN A 24 -30.59 14.18 15.31
N LEU A 25 -29.46 14.44 14.66
CA LEU A 25 -28.12 14.23 15.23
C LEU A 25 -27.62 15.49 15.92
N THR A 26 -27.01 15.31 17.08
CA THR A 26 -26.29 16.36 17.81
C THR A 26 -25.07 16.84 17.02
N VAL A 27 -24.55 18.02 17.38
CA VAL A 27 -23.39 18.62 16.72
C VAL A 27 -22.15 17.70 16.80
N GLU A 28 -21.97 17.01 17.93
CA GLU A 28 -20.87 16.07 18.15
C GLU A 28 -20.99 14.82 17.27
N GLU A 29 -22.18 14.26 17.13
CA GLU A 29 -22.44 13.12 16.25
C GLU A 29 -22.22 13.48 14.78
N ARG A 30 -22.65 14.67 14.36
CA ARG A 30 -22.38 15.19 13.00
C ARG A 30 -20.88 15.34 12.74
N PHE A 31 -20.12 15.81 13.73
CA PHE A 31 -18.67 15.95 13.62
C PHE A 31 -17.97 14.59 13.53
N ALA A 32 -18.31 13.65 14.41
CA ALA A 32 -17.77 12.29 14.40
C ALA A 32 -18.11 11.56 13.08
N PHE A 33 -19.32 11.76 12.56
CA PHE A 33 -19.74 11.24 11.27
C PHE A 33 -18.90 11.81 10.11
N ASN A 34 -18.64 13.12 10.10
CA ASN A 34 -17.80 13.76 9.08
C ASN A 34 -16.35 13.23 9.10
N VAL A 35 -15.76 13.10 10.30
CA VAL A 35 -14.43 12.48 10.46
C VAL A 35 -14.43 11.05 9.92
N SER A 36 -15.46 10.27 10.26
CA SER A 36 -15.60 8.88 9.82
C SER A 36 -15.72 8.78 8.30
N LEU A 37 -16.50 9.65 7.66
CA LEU A 37 -16.63 9.68 6.20
C LEU A 37 -15.33 10.03 5.51
N ARG A 38 -14.59 11.03 6.01
CA ARG A 38 -13.28 11.38 5.46
C ARG A 38 -12.30 10.21 5.51
N MET A 39 -12.30 9.47 6.63
CA MET A 39 -11.48 8.27 6.78
C MET A 39 -11.94 7.14 5.85
N PHE A 40 -13.25 6.97 5.71
CA PHE A 40 -13.84 5.94 4.86
C PHE A 40 -13.51 6.16 3.38
N THR A 41 -13.67 7.38 2.85
CA THR A 41 -13.32 7.71 1.46
C THR A 41 -11.83 7.47 1.19
N ARG A 42 -10.95 7.84 2.14
CA ARG A 42 -9.51 7.56 2.04
C ARG A 42 -9.22 6.07 1.95
N SER A 43 -9.88 5.25 2.78
CA SER A 43 -9.75 3.80 2.77
C SER A 43 -10.12 3.20 1.41
N ILE A 44 -11.21 3.66 0.79
CA ILE A 44 -11.65 3.18 -0.53
C ILE A 44 -10.66 3.55 -1.63
N VAL A 45 -10.13 4.78 -1.63
CA VAL A 45 -9.12 5.20 -2.60
C VAL A 45 -7.87 4.34 -2.50
N ILE A 46 -7.42 4.03 -1.27
CA ILE A 46 -6.27 3.15 -1.04
C ILE A 46 -6.56 1.74 -1.53
N GLN A 47 -7.73 1.17 -1.21
CA GLN A 47 -8.13 -0.16 -1.66
C GLN A 47 -8.10 -0.27 -3.18
N ARG A 48 -8.67 0.70 -3.90
CA ARG A 48 -8.64 0.73 -5.37
C ARG A 48 -7.24 0.75 -5.94
N ARG A 49 -6.37 1.62 -5.40
CA ARG A 49 -4.95 1.69 -5.84
C ARG A 49 -4.20 0.40 -5.57
N VAL A 50 -4.47 -0.26 -4.44
CA VAL A 50 -3.88 -1.56 -4.12
C VAL A 50 -4.36 -2.64 -5.09
N GLU A 51 -5.66 -2.68 -5.41
CA GLU A 51 -6.22 -3.61 -6.39
C GLU A 51 -5.63 -3.40 -7.79
N GLU A 52 -5.56 -2.14 -8.26
CA GLU A 52 -4.94 -1.77 -9.55
C GLU A 52 -3.46 -2.16 -9.59
N LEU A 53 -2.71 -1.88 -8.53
CA LEU A 53 -1.29 -2.25 -8.43
C LEU A 53 -1.12 -3.77 -8.46
N GLN A 54 -1.94 -4.51 -7.72
CA GLN A 54 -1.89 -5.98 -7.74
C GLN A 54 -2.16 -6.55 -9.14
N LEU A 55 -3.10 -5.97 -9.89
CA LEU A 55 -3.34 -6.36 -11.28
C LEU A 55 -2.14 -6.01 -12.18
N GLY A 56 -1.55 -4.82 -12.00
CA GLY A 56 -0.34 -4.40 -12.71
C GLY A 56 0.84 -5.33 -12.47
N VAL A 57 1.09 -5.70 -11.21
CA VAL A 57 2.14 -6.66 -10.83
C VAL A 57 1.91 -8.02 -11.49
N LYS A 58 0.68 -8.55 -11.42
CA LYS A 58 0.33 -9.83 -12.08
C LYS A 58 0.54 -9.78 -13.60
N SER A 59 0.15 -8.68 -14.24
CA SER A 59 0.34 -8.46 -15.67
C SER A 59 1.84 -8.42 -16.03
N TYR A 60 2.63 -7.69 -15.24
CA TYR A 60 4.08 -7.58 -15.44
C TYR A 60 4.79 -8.92 -15.25
N GLN A 61 4.44 -9.68 -14.21
CA GLN A 61 4.93 -11.05 -13.98
C GLN A 61 4.61 -11.96 -15.16
N LYS A 62 3.37 -11.90 -15.67
CA LYS A 62 2.93 -12.70 -16.83
C LYS A 62 3.74 -12.35 -18.09
N ARG A 63 4.00 -11.08 -18.36
CA ARG A 63 4.82 -10.64 -19.52
C ARG A 63 6.26 -11.14 -19.46
N LEU A 64 6.82 -11.24 -18.25
CA LEU A 64 8.19 -11.73 -18.04
C LEU A 64 8.25 -13.26 -17.87
N ASN A 65 7.13 -13.98 -18.00
CA ASN A 65 7.01 -15.42 -17.69
C ASN A 65 7.53 -15.78 -16.28
N LEU A 66 7.47 -14.83 -15.33
CA LEU A 66 7.88 -15.08 -13.96
C LEU A 66 6.78 -15.87 -13.27
N THR A 67 7.00 -17.17 -13.10
CA THR A 67 6.24 -18.00 -12.17
C THR A 67 6.36 -17.40 -10.76
N LYS A 68 5.32 -17.53 -9.92
CA LYS A 68 5.39 -17.10 -8.52
C LYS A 68 6.74 -17.55 -7.93
N PRO A 69 7.57 -16.65 -7.40
CA PRO A 69 8.81 -17.07 -6.76
C PRO A 69 8.42 -17.99 -5.61
N ASP A 70 8.99 -19.19 -5.61
CA ASP A 70 8.82 -20.11 -4.51
C ASP A 70 9.51 -19.48 -3.30
N THR A 71 8.71 -19.01 -2.33
CA THR A 71 9.25 -18.40 -1.10
C THR A 71 9.98 -19.45 -0.26
N TYR A 72 9.73 -20.73 -0.52
CA TYR A 72 10.38 -21.84 0.17
C TYR A 72 11.46 -22.43 -0.72
N ARG A 73 12.69 -21.94 -0.57
CA ARG A 73 13.90 -22.46 -1.22
C ARG A 73 14.69 -23.30 -0.19
N PRO A 74 14.46 -24.63 -0.09
CA PRO A 74 15.12 -25.48 0.92
C PRO A 74 16.64 -25.66 0.68
N ASP A 75 17.12 -25.37 -0.52
CA ASP A 75 18.55 -25.32 -0.87
C ASP A 75 19.26 -24.08 -0.30
N LEU A 76 18.51 -23.07 0.16
CA LEU A 76 19.04 -21.94 0.92
C LEU A 76 19.29 -22.39 2.36
N LYS A 77 20.36 -23.16 2.59
CA LYS A 77 20.84 -23.48 3.94
C LYS A 77 20.85 -22.20 4.76
N ARG A 78 20.15 -22.20 5.91
CA ARG A 78 20.12 -21.14 6.90
C ARG A 78 21.55 -20.83 7.33
N ARG A 79 22.24 -19.93 6.61
CA ARG A 79 23.49 -19.34 7.11
C ARG A 79 23.10 -18.50 8.31
N GLU A 80 23.78 -18.74 9.42
CA GLU A 80 23.62 -17.98 10.65
C GLU A 80 23.57 -16.49 10.32
N ALA A 81 22.64 -15.77 10.94
CA ALA A 81 22.54 -14.33 10.79
C ALA A 81 23.94 -13.75 11.04
N TYR A 82 24.46 -12.97 10.09
CA TYR A 82 25.74 -12.30 10.28
C TYR A 82 25.63 -11.48 11.56
N THR A 83 26.28 -11.94 12.62
CA THR A 83 26.60 -11.10 13.77
C THR A 83 27.37 -9.95 13.19
N ALA A 84 26.75 -8.77 13.14
CA ALA A 84 27.41 -7.54 12.79
C ALA A 84 28.41 -7.23 13.91
N HIS A 85 29.55 -7.91 13.90
CA HIS A 85 30.70 -7.54 14.68
C HIS A 85 31.23 -6.27 14.02
N SER A 86 30.94 -5.15 14.68
CA SER A 86 31.32 -3.81 14.27
C SER A 86 32.84 -3.67 14.24
N ASN A 87 33.48 -4.11 13.16
CA ASN A 87 34.79 -3.64 12.77
C ASN A 87 34.60 -2.63 11.63
N LEU A 88 34.54 -1.35 12.00
CA LEU A 88 34.48 -0.19 11.11
C LEU A 88 35.80 -0.03 10.31
N ARG A 89 36.22 -1.04 9.56
CA ARG A 89 37.27 -0.89 8.55
C ARG A 89 36.60 -0.68 7.20
N GLY A 90 36.38 0.60 6.89
CA GLY A 90 35.73 1.04 5.65
C GLY A 90 36.45 0.50 4.41
N PHE A 91 35.66 -0.02 3.48
CA PHE A 91 36.15 -0.36 2.14
C PHE A 91 36.10 0.89 1.28
N ILE A 92 37.26 1.35 0.80
CA ILE A 92 37.38 2.41 -0.19
C ILE A 92 37.32 1.75 -1.57
N TYR A 93 36.32 2.11 -2.38
CA TYR A 93 36.30 1.76 -3.80
C TYR A 93 37.28 2.64 -4.57
N GLN A 94 38.30 2.04 -5.16
CA GLN A 94 39.16 2.72 -6.12
C GLN A 94 38.49 2.68 -7.50
N THR A 95 37.91 3.81 -7.94
CA THR A 95 37.39 3.93 -9.29
C THR A 95 38.56 4.08 -10.26
N ARG A 96 38.67 3.18 -11.23
CA ARG A 96 39.62 3.32 -12.35
C ARG A 96 39.14 4.45 -13.25
N THR A 97 39.72 5.63 -13.13
CA THR A 97 39.61 6.65 -14.19
C THR A 97 40.33 6.14 -15.43
N ARG A 98 39.59 5.98 -16.54
CA ARG A 98 40.19 5.77 -17.87
C ARG A 98 41.03 7.00 -18.21
N LYS A 99 42.31 6.79 -18.53
CA LYS A 99 43.13 7.80 -19.22
C LYS A 99 42.57 7.94 -20.64
N THR A 100 42.18 9.14 -21.00
CA THR A 100 42.06 9.58 -22.40
C THR A 100 43.40 10.18 -22.79
N ASP A 101 43.98 9.63 -23.85
CA ASP A 101 45.16 10.15 -24.55
C ASP A 101 44.88 11.53 -25.18
#